data_AF-A0A3C1SP77-F1
#
_entry.id   AF-A0A3C1SP77-F1
#
_cell.length_a   1.000
_cell.length_b   1.000
_cell.length_c   1.000
_cell.angle_alpha   90.00
_cell.angle_beta   90.00
_cell.angle_gamma   90.00
#
_symmetry.space_group_name_H-M   'P 1'
#
loop_
_entity.id
_entity.type
_entity.pdbx_description
1 polymer ?
#
loop_
_entity_poly.entity_id
_entity_poly.type
_entity_poly.pdbx_seq_one_letter_code
_entity_poly.pdbx_strand_id
1 'polypeptide(L)'
;WPGNIRELKNLVQRLLILGGDEDITLEEVDAAVRGITTVKAQDVGSIPLNLPLREAREQFERTYLMQQFRECEGNVARLADRVGMERTNLYRKLRALGIDPKKALDE
;
A
#
# COMPACT_ATOMS: atom_id res chain seq x y z
N TRP A 1 -1.76 -12.72 -8.94
CA TRP A 1 -1.47 -13.68 -7.86
C TRP A 1 0.03 -13.96 -7.78
N PRO A 2 0.85 -13.01 -7.29
CA PRO A 2 2.31 -13.16 -7.26
C PRO A 2 2.82 -14.20 -6.25
N GLY A 3 2.01 -14.57 -5.24
CA GLY A 3 2.33 -15.59 -4.25
C GLY A 3 1.81 -17.00 -4.57
N ASN A 4 1.20 -17.18 -5.75
CA ASN A 4 0.64 -18.44 -6.26
C ASN A 4 -0.05 -19.27 -5.16
N ILE A 5 0.57 -20.40 -4.78
CA ILE A 5 0.04 -21.38 -3.82
C ILE A 5 -0.17 -20.78 -2.43
N ARG A 6 0.68 -19.85 -1.98
CA ARG A 6 0.56 -19.22 -0.67
C ARG A 6 -0.68 -18.33 -0.59
N GLU A 7 -0.98 -17.62 -1.68
CA GLU A 7 -2.19 -16.79 -1.77
C GLU A 7 -3.45 -17.65 -1.87
N LEU A 8 -3.39 -18.77 -2.61
CA LEU A 8 -4.50 -19.73 -2.68
C LEU A 8 -4.82 -20.35 -1.32
N LYS A 9 -3.79 -20.76 -0.56
CA LYS A 9 -3.96 -21.30 0.78
C LYS A 9 -4.63 -20.30 1.72
N ASN A 10 -4.21 -19.04 1.68
CA ASN A 10 -4.80 -17.99 2.51
C ASN A 10 -6.26 -17.70 2.12
N LEU A 11 -6.58 -17.72 0.83
CA LEU A 11 -7.96 -17.59 0.34
C LEU A 11 -8.84 -18.72 0.89
N VAL A 12 -8.39 -19.97 0.73
CA VAL A 12 -9.14 -21.16 1.19
C VAL A 12 -9.32 -21.14 2.71
N GLN A 13 -8.27 -20.80 3.47
CA GLN A 13 -8.39 -20.66 4.93
C GLN A 13 -9.40 -19.59 5.34
N ARG A 14 -9.44 -18.46 4.63
CA ARG A 14 -10.40 -17.39 4.91
C ARG A 14 -11.83 -17.82 4.60
N LEU A 15 -12.03 -18.53 3.49
CA LEU A 15 -13.34 -19.09 3.12
C LEU A 15 -13.81 -20.13 4.14
N LEU A 16 -12.93 -20.97 4.66
CA LEU A 16 -13.27 -21.93 5.72
C LEU A 16 -13.62 -21.27 7.07
N ILE A 17 -13.14 -20.05 7.32
CA ILE A 17 -13.43 -19.31 8.56
C ILE A 17 -14.74 -18.51 8.44
N LEU A 18 -15.00 -17.91 7.27
CA LEU A 18 -16.19 -17.08 7.03
C LEU A 18 -17.40 -17.87 6.52
N GLY A 19 -17.17 -18.97 5.79
CA GLY A 19 -18.22 -19.85 5.30
C GLY A 19 -18.81 -20.63 6.47
N GLY A 20 -20.04 -20.28 6.82
CA GLY A 20 -20.79 -20.92 7.91
C GLY A 20 -21.62 -22.12 7.48
N ASP A 21 -21.77 -22.37 6.18
CA ASP A 21 -22.62 -23.41 5.60
C ASP A 21 -21.81 -24.51 4.89
N GLU A 22 -22.50 -25.61 4.55
CA GLU A 22 -21.94 -26.84 3.98
C GLU A 22 -21.31 -26.63 2.58
N ASP A 23 -21.75 -25.59 1.87
CA ASP A 23 -21.27 -25.20 0.53
C ASP A 23 -20.80 -23.73 0.50
N ILE A 24 -19.64 -23.50 -0.11
CA ILE A 24 -19.11 -22.15 -0.35
C ILE A 24 -19.76 -21.59 -1.61
N THR A 25 -20.53 -20.52 -1.48
CA THR A 25 -21.17 -19.86 -2.63
C THR A 25 -20.18 -19.03 -3.44
N LEU A 26 -20.50 -18.79 -4.72
CA LEU A 26 -19.67 -17.93 -5.58
C LEU A 26 -19.50 -16.52 -5.00
N GLU A 27 -20.56 -15.99 -4.37
CA GLU A 27 -20.57 -14.65 -3.77
C GLU A 27 -19.58 -14.52 -2.60
N GLU A 28 -19.42 -15.58 -1.81
CA GLU A 28 -18.43 -15.66 -0.73
C GLU A 28 -16.99 -15.69 -1.25
N VAL A 29 -16.74 -16.45 -2.33
CA VAL A 29 -15.44 -16.47 -3.00
C VAL A 29 -15.10 -15.08 -3.53
N ASP A 30 -16.06 -14.45 -4.19
CA ASP A 30 -15.91 -13.12 -4.76
C ASP A 30 -15.65 -12.06 -3.68
N ALA A 31 -16.34 -12.14 -2.54
CA ALA A 31 -16.11 -11.29 -1.38
C ALA A 31 -14.72 -11.53 -0.75
N ALA A 32 -14.27 -12.78 -0.65
CA ALA A 32 -12.95 -13.13 -0.11
C ALA A 32 -11.81 -12.65 -1.03
N VAL A 33 -11.97 -12.78 -2.35
CA VAL A 33 -11.01 -12.30 -3.35
C VAL A 33 -10.95 -10.77 -3.33
N ARG A 34 -12.08 -10.07 -3.35
CA ARG A 34 -12.12 -8.59 -3.21
C ARG A 34 -11.54 -8.13 -1.87
N GLY A 35 -11.79 -8.90 -0.81
CA GLY A 35 -11.24 -8.73 0.53
C GLY A 35 -9.72 -8.88 0.61
N ILE A 36 -9.09 -9.64 -0.29
CA ILE A 36 -7.62 -9.74 -0.38
C ILE A 36 -7.06 -8.48 -1.03
N THR A 37 -7.75 -7.93 -2.03
CA THR A 37 -7.37 -6.67 -2.67
C THR A 37 -7.45 -5.50 -1.70
N THR A 38 -8.49 -5.45 -0.85
CA THR A 38 -8.63 -4.41 0.18
C THR A 38 -7.64 -4.58 1.34
N VAL A 39 -7.34 -5.80 1.79
CA VAL A 39 -6.30 -6.02 2.82
C VAL A 39 -4.90 -5.68 2.30
N LYS A 40 -4.59 -5.97 1.02
CA LYS A 40 -3.36 -5.48 0.39
C LYS A 40 -3.33 -3.96 0.26
N ALA A 41 -4.47 -3.31 0.06
CA ALA A 41 -4.56 -1.85 0.11
C ALA A 41 -4.43 -1.30 1.54
N GLN A 42 -4.70 -2.10 2.58
CA GLN A 42 -4.56 -1.72 3.99
C GLN A 42 -3.15 -1.94 4.56
N ASP A 43 -2.28 -2.71 3.90
CA ASP A 43 -0.86 -2.79 4.28
C ASP A 43 -0.05 -1.54 3.87
N VAL A 44 -0.71 -0.54 3.27
CA VAL A 44 -0.18 0.81 3.06
C VAL A 44 -0.14 1.62 4.39
N GLY A 45 -0.56 1.04 5.53
CA GLY A 45 -0.63 1.76 6.81
C GLY A 45 -0.06 1.05 8.04
N SER A 46 0.39 -0.21 7.93
CA SER A 46 0.92 -0.93 9.10
C SER A 46 2.37 -0.52 9.35
N ILE A 47 2.56 0.54 10.14
CA ILE A 47 3.90 0.96 10.59
C ILE A 47 4.46 -0.16 11.47
N PRO A 48 5.58 -0.81 11.10
CA PRO A 48 6.14 -1.88 11.91
C PRO A 48 6.62 -1.30 13.25
N LEU A 49 5.89 -1.58 14.33
CA LEU A 49 6.22 -1.11 15.69
C LEU A 49 7.44 -1.80 16.30
N ASN A 50 7.96 -2.83 15.61
CA ASN A 50 9.18 -3.54 15.96
C ASN A 50 10.46 -2.87 15.42
N LEU A 51 10.33 -1.76 14.68
CA LEU A 51 11.48 -1.02 14.13
C LEU A 51 11.89 0.15 15.04
N PRO A 52 13.17 0.56 14.99
CA PRO A 52 13.60 1.82 15.58
C PRO A 52 12.77 2.99 15.05
N LEU A 53 12.48 3.97 15.91
CA LEU A 53 11.63 5.14 15.59
C LEU A 53 12.05 5.86 14.28
N ARG A 54 13.35 5.91 14.00
CA ARG A 54 13.88 6.51 12.78
C ARG A 54 13.40 5.77 11.53
N GLU A 55 13.50 4.45 11.52
CA GLU A 55 13.13 3.60 10.38
C GLU A 55 11.62 3.54 10.20
N ALA A 56 10.87 3.42 11.30
CA ALA A 56 9.41 3.50 11.28
C ALA A 56 8.92 4.83 10.66
N ARG A 57 9.56 5.94 11.02
CA ARG A 57 9.26 7.26 10.47
C ARG A 57 9.61 7.37 8.99
N GLU A 58 10.77 6.89 8.57
CA GLU A 58 11.17 6.88 7.15
C GLU A 58 10.18 6.07 6.31
N GLN A 59 9.73 4.93 6.81
CA GLN A 59 8.78 4.05 6.12
C GLN A 59 7.39 4.69 6.02
N PHE A 60 6.91 5.31 7.09
CA PHE A 60 5.68 6.11 7.07
C PHE A 60 5.77 7.27 6.08
N GLU A 61 6.84 8.07 6.15
CA GLU A 61 7.03 9.22 5.26
C GLU A 61 7.11 8.78 3.79
N ARG A 62 7.77 7.65 3.50
CA ARG A 62 7.83 7.08 2.15
C ARG A 62 6.43 6.72 1.64
N THR A 63 5.65 6.00 2.43
CA THR A 63 4.32 5.56 2.03
C THR A 63 3.35 6.72 1.87
N TYR A 64 3.37 7.67 2.80
CA TYR A 64 2.55 8.89 2.74
C TYR A 64 2.85 9.71 1.48
N LEU A 65 4.14 9.98 1.21
CA LEU A 65 4.54 10.75 0.04
C LEU A 65 4.23 10.03 -1.28
N MET A 66 4.38 8.70 -1.32
CA MET A 66 4.07 7.92 -2.51
C MET A 66 2.56 7.92 -2.82
N GLN A 67 1.71 7.81 -1.80
CA GLN A 67 0.26 7.89 -1.98
C GLN A 67 -0.17 9.28 -2.46
N GLN A 68 0.34 10.34 -1.82
CA GLN A 68 0.06 11.71 -2.26
C GLN A 68 0.62 12.01 -3.66
N PHE A 69 1.76 11.44 -4.02
CA PHE A 69 2.34 11.57 -5.36
C PHE A 69 1.46 10.93 -6.43
N ARG A 70 0.88 9.74 -6.16
CA ARG A 70 -0.11 9.10 -7.04
C ARG A 70 -1.37 9.94 -7.19
N GLU A 71 -1.90 10.48 -6.09
CA GLU A 71 -3.06 11.38 -6.12
C GLU A 71 -2.79 12.69 -6.86
N CYS A 72 -1.54 13.14 -6.92
CA CYS A 72 -1.12 14.33 -7.66
C CYS A 72 -0.67 14.04 -9.10
N GLU A 73 -0.91 12.83 -9.63
CA GLU A 73 -0.56 12.41 -11.00
C GLU A 73 0.93 12.67 -11.34
N GLY A 74 1.81 12.52 -10.35
CA GLY A 74 3.24 12.74 -10.50
C GLY A 74 3.69 14.20 -10.55
N ASN A 75 2.79 15.16 -10.31
CA ASN A 75 3.13 16.57 -10.25
C ASN A 75 3.73 16.95 -8.88
N VAL A 76 5.06 17.04 -8.82
CA VAL A 76 5.81 17.40 -7.61
C VAL A 76 5.46 18.80 -7.08
N ALA A 77 5.10 19.75 -7.97
CA ALA A 77 4.71 21.09 -7.55
C ALA A 77 3.38 21.09 -6.78
N ARG A 78 2.38 20.35 -7.30
CA ARG A 78 1.11 20.12 -6.59
C ARG A 78 1.30 19.36 -5.29
N LEU A 79 2.19 18.38 -5.27
CA LEU A 79 2.52 17.61 -4.07
C LEU A 79 3.12 18.51 -2.98
N ALA A 80 4.04 19.40 -3.33
CA ALA A 80 4.66 20.35 -2.40
C ALA A 80 3.63 21.28 -1.74
N ASP A 81 2.73 21.84 -2.54
CA ASP A 81 1.65 22.71 -2.04
C ASP A 81 0.69 21.94 -1.12
N ARG A 82 0.38 20.68 -1.47
CA ARG A 82 -0.55 19.81 -0.71
C ARG A 82 0.03 19.31 0.61
N VAL A 83 1.31 18.95 0.62
CA VAL A 83 2.02 18.45 1.81
C VAL A 83 2.52 19.61 2.68
N GLY A 84 2.46 20.85 2.19
CA GLY A 84 2.92 22.04 2.91
C GLY A 84 4.44 22.12 3.04
N MET A 85 5.18 21.49 2.12
CA MET A 85 6.64 21.53 2.10
C MET A 85 7.15 22.35 0.93
N GLU A 86 8.24 23.08 1.13
CA GLU A 86 8.93 23.77 0.04
C GLU A 86 9.49 22.75 -0.97
N ARG A 87 9.43 23.11 -2.26
CA ARG A 87 9.73 22.19 -3.38
C ARG A 87 11.14 21.61 -3.30
N THR A 88 12.15 22.43 -2.98
CA THR A 88 13.55 22.01 -2.87
C THR A 88 13.74 21.01 -1.73
N ASN A 89 13.09 21.24 -0.59
CA ASN A 89 13.07 20.30 0.53
C ASN A 89 12.37 18.99 0.18
N LEU A 90 11.23 19.06 -0.52
CA LEU A 90 10.51 17.87 -0.97
C LEU A 90 11.37 17.03 -1.94
N TYR A 91 12.05 17.67 -2.90
CA TYR A 91 12.96 16.98 -3.82
C TYR A 91 14.11 16.27 -3.10
N ARG A 92 14.73 16.93 -2.12
CA ARG A 92 15.75 16.31 -1.26
C ARG A 92 15.20 15.12 -0.51
N LYS A 93 13.98 15.23 0.02
CA LYS A 93 13.35 14.21 0.83
C LYS A 93 12.91 12.99 0.02
N LEU A 94 12.37 13.20 -1.18
CA LEU A 94 12.05 12.14 -2.15
C LEU A 94 13.31 11.36 -2.55
N ARG A 95 14.42 12.06 -2.84
CA ARG A 95 15.72 11.40 -3.11
C ARG A 95 16.24 10.61 -1.91
N ALA A 96 16.19 11.19 -0.71
CA ALA A 96 16.64 10.51 0.50
C ALA A 96 15.83 9.24 0.81
N LEU A 97 14.53 9.25 0.50
CA LEU A 97 13.64 8.11 0.64
C LEU A 97 13.69 7.13 -0.54
N GLY A 98 14.52 7.38 -1.56
CA GLY A 98 14.65 6.53 -2.75
C GLY A 98 13.39 6.49 -3.62
N ILE A 99 12.56 7.53 -3.57
CA ILE A 99 11.40 7.69 -4.44
C ILE A 99 11.85 8.51 -5.64
N ASP A 100 12.08 7.84 -6.78
CA ASP A 100 12.40 8.53 -8.02
C ASP A 100 11.10 8.96 -8.71
N PRO A 101 10.80 10.26 -8.83
CA PRO A 101 9.55 10.74 -9.40
C PRO A 101 9.37 10.35 -10.88
N LYS A 102 10.47 10.00 -11.57
CA LYS A 102 10.44 9.45 -12.94
C LYS A 102 10.02 7.99 -13.02
N LYS A 103 10.20 7.21 -11.95
CA LYS A 103 9.95 5.75 -11.96
C LYS A 103 8.57 5.38 -11.44
N ALA A 104 7.97 6.24 -10.62
CA ALA A 104 6.64 6.04 -10.04
C ALA A 104 5.46 6.33 -11.01
N LEU A 105 5.75 6.77 -12.24
CA LEU A 105 4.76 6.93 -13.32
C LEU A 105 4.64 5.69 -14.23
N ASP A 106 5.58 4.73 -14.12
CA ASP A 106 5.69 3.56 -15.00
C ASP A 106 5.19 2.23 -14.37
N GLU A 107 4.66 2.25 -13.13
CA GLU A 107 4.03 1.11 -12.43
C GLU A 107 2.58 1.41 -12.04
#